data_AF-A0A059CL39-F1
#
_entry.id   AF-A0A059CL39-F1
#
_cell.length_a   1.000
_cell.length_b   1.000
_cell.length_c   1.000
_cell.angle_alpha   90.00
_cell.angle_beta   90.00
_cell.angle_gamma   90.00
#
_symmetry.space_group_name_H-M   'P 1'
#
loop_
_entity.id
_entity.type
_entity.pdbx_description
1 polymer ?
#
loop_
_entity_poly.entity_id
_entity_poly.type
_entity_poly.pdbx_seq_one_letter_code
_entity_poly.pdbx_strand_id
1 'polypeptide(L)'
;MCSLSLSLSLSLFFVNQCLEAKTKLPGFSASLRPAMTMVSPQPSKLALVITLTPLFVLCFSGVPARALNVGVQAADAAIPVTSRKCESDFCSVPPLLRYGKYCGLLYSGCPGERPCDGLDACCMKHDACVQAKNNDYLSMECSQNLLNCMTNFKNLGGRTFTGSKCLVEDVVDVLSVVIEAALLAGRYLHKP
;
A
#
# COMPACT_ATOMS: atom_id res chain seq x y z
N MET A 1 -2.79 -23.84 18.60
CA MET A 1 -1.70 -23.29 17.77
C MET A 1 -2.00 -23.35 16.26
N CYS A 2 -3.26 -23.21 15.81
CA CYS A 2 -3.61 -23.12 14.37
C CYS A 2 -4.21 -21.76 13.96
N SER A 3 -4.65 -20.92 14.91
CA SER A 3 -5.34 -19.66 14.59
C SER A 3 -4.42 -18.52 14.15
N LEU A 4 -3.12 -18.59 14.49
CA LEU A 4 -2.14 -17.57 14.11
C LEU A 4 -1.61 -17.76 12.68
N SER A 5 -1.59 -19.01 12.19
CA SER A 5 -1.08 -19.33 10.84
C SER A 5 -2.05 -18.89 9.75
N LEU A 6 -3.36 -18.90 10.01
CA LEU A 6 -4.38 -18.58 9.01
C LEU A 6 -4.53 -17.06 8.77
N SER A 7 -4.30 -16.25 9.81
CA SER A 7 -4.33 -14.78 9.71
C SER A 7 -3.19 -14.25 8.83
N LEU A 8 -1.99 -14.83 8.93
CA LEU A 8 -0.85 -14.41 8.13
C LEU A 8 -1.02 -14.83 6.66
N SER A 9 -1.57 -16.02 6.40
CA SER A 9 -1.84 -16.51 5.04
C SER A 9 -2.87 -15.64 4.30
N LEU A 10 -3.90 -15.13 4.97
CA LEU A 10 -4.93 -14.29 4.33
C LEU A 10 -4.42 -12.87 4.00
N SER A 11 -3.58 -12.30 4.87
CA SER A 11 -2.96 -10.99 4.61
C SER A 11 -1.97 -11.05 3.46
N LEU A 12 -1.18 -12.13 3.34
CA LEU A 12 -0.32 -12.36 2.17
C LEU A 12 -1.13 -12.61 0.89
N PHE A 13 -2.30 -13.26 0.98
CA PHE A 13 -3.19 -13.44 -0.17
C PHE A 13 -3.75 -12.10 -0.68
N PHE A 14 -4.16 -11.18 0.20
CA PHE A 14 -4.67 -9.86 -0.22
C PHE A 14 -3.58 -8.95 -0.79
N VAL A 15 -2.37 -8.97 -0.23
CA VAL A 15 -1.22 -8.23 -0.78
C VAL A 15 -0.84 -8.80 -2.16
N ASN A 16 -0.86 -10.12 -2.34
CA ASN A 16 -0.65 -10.75 -3.65
C ASN A 16 -1.79 -10.43 -4.63
N GLN A 17 -3.04 -10.33 -4.19
CA GLN A 17 -4.17 -9.97 -5.05
C GLN A 17 -4.08 -8.53 -5.57
N CYS A 18 -3.53 -7.59 -4.77
CA CYS A 18 -3.22 -6.23 -5.22
C CYS A 18 -2.04 -6.20 -6.20
N LEU A 19 -1.04 -7.08 -6.06
CA LEU A 19 0.08 -7.20 -6.99
C LEU A 19 -0.35 -7.87 -8.31
N GLU A 20 -1.23 -8.87 -8.27
CA GLU A 20 -1.84 -9.51 -9.44
C GLU A 20 -2.85 -8.60 -10.16
N ALA A 21 -3.49 -7.65 -9.47
CA ALA A 21 -4.33 -6.66 -10.14
C ALA A 21 -3.53 -5.73 -11.09
N LYS A 22 -2.20 -5.62 -10.92
CA LYS A 22 -1.32 -4.83 -11.78
C LYS A 22 -0.91 -5.56 -13.08
N THR A 23 -1.02 -6.90 -13.15
CA THR A 23 -0.79 -7.65 -14.40
C THR A 23 -1.97 -7.63 -15.36
N LYS A 24 -3.06 -6.94 -15.00
CA LYS A 24 -4.30 -6.87 -15.79
C LYS A 24 -4.71 -5.45 -16.16
N LEU A 25 -3.75 -4.57 -16.48
CA LEU A 25 -4.01 -3.42 -17.34
C LEU A 25 -3.80 -3.82 -18.81
N PRO A 26 -4.76 -3.58 -19.72
CA PRO A 26 -4.72 -4.11 -21.07
C PRO A 26 -3.78 -3.29 -21.97
N GLY A 27 -2.80 -3.97 -22.54
CA GLY A 27 -1.89 -3.37 -23.50
C GLY A 27 -0.94 -4.37 -24.16
N PHE A 28 -1.36 -5.61 -24.47
CA PHE A 28 -0.65 -6.47 -25.42
C PHE A 28 -1.61 -7.53 -26.00
N SER A 29 -1.67 -7.60 -27.33
CA SER A 29 -2.56 -8.46 -28.10
C SER A 29 -1.89 -9.81 -28.38
N ALA A 30 -2.58 -10.92 -28.10
CA ALA A 30 -2.36 -12.20 -28.79
C ALA A 30 -3.62 -13.07 -28.69
N SER A 31 -4.12 -13.43 -29.87
CA SER A 31 -5.29 -14.24 -30.16
C SER A 31 -5.04 -15.73 -29.88
N LEU A 32 -5.97 -16.40 -29.20
CA LEU A 32 -6.28 -17.81 -29.46
C LEU A 32 -7.66 -18.20 -28.90
N ARG A 33 -8.56 -18.68 -29.78
CA ARG A 33 -9.89 -19.23 -29.44
C ARG A 33 -9.74 -20.56 -28.68
N PRO A 34 -10.77 -20.99 -27.92
CA PRO A 34 -11.48 -22.18 -28.41
C PRO A 34 -13.00 -22.22 -28.20
N ALA A 35 -13.56 -23.21 -28.89
CA ALA A 35 -14.95 -23.58 -29.11
C ALA A 35 -15.83 -23.75 -27.86
N MET A 36 -17.11 -23.36 -28.01
CA MET A 36 -18.19 -23.82 -27.14
C MET A 36 -18.61 -25.23 -27.53
N THR A 37 -18.63 -26.16 -26.57
CA THR A 37 -19.42 -27.40 -26.65
C THR A 37 -20.51 -27.35 -25.59
N MET A 38 -21.76 -27.45 -26.05
CA MET A 38 -22.93 -27.66 -25.21
C MET A 38 -22.89 -29.05 -24.57
N VAL A 39 -23.02 -29.14 -23.25
CA VAL A 39 -23.43 -30.37 -22.57
C VAL A 39 -24.68 -30.10 -21.75
N SER A 40 -25.72 -30.88 -22.01
CA SER A 40 -27.03 -30.82 -21.36
C SER A 40 -26.95 -31.36 -19.91
N PRO A 41 -27.66 -30.80 -18.91
CA PRO A 41 -27.61 -31.31 -17.54
C PRO A 41 -28.60 -32.47 -17.33
N GLN A 42 -28.06 -33.63 -16.93
CA GLN A 42 -28.79 -34.74 -16.31
C GLN A 42 -29.12 -34.43 -14.83
N PRO A 43 -30.28 -34.85 -14.29
CA PRO A 43 -30.92 -34.24 -13.11
C PRO A 43 -30.51 -34.84 -11.76
N SER A 44 -29.31 -35.40 -11.60
CA SER A 44 -28.93 -36.15 -10.37
C SER A 44 -27.74 -35.59 -9.57
N LYS A 45 -27.13 -34.47 -9.99
CA LYS A 45 -26.02 -33.81 -9.25
C LYS A 45 -26.40 -32.48 -8.58
N LEU A 46 -27.68 -32.12 -8.59
CA LEU A 46 -28.14 -30.84 -8.01
C LEU A 46 -28.18 -30.85 -6.47
N ALA A 47 -28.33 -32.03 -5.85
CA ALA A 47 -28.50 -32.13 -4.41
C ALA A 47 -27.23 -31.77 -3.61
N LEU A 48 -26.02 -32.04 -4.15
CA LEU A 48 -24.77 -31.78 -3.43
C LEU A 48 -24.35 -30.29 -3.47
N VAL A 49 -24.80 -29.54 -4.48
CA VAL A 49 -24.49 -28.11 -4.65
C VAL A 49 -25.37 -27.24 -3.76
N ILE A 50 -26.59 -27.69 -3.46
CA ILE A 50 -27.58 -26.95 -2.65
C ILE A 50 -27.28 -27.07 -1.15
N THR A 51 -26.54 -28.09 -0.70
CA THR A 51 -26.19 -28.27 0.72
C THR A 51 -24.90 -27.57 1.16
N LEU A 52 -24.02 -27.16 0.24
CA LEU A 52 -22.77 -26.44 0.58
C LEU A 52 -22.87 -24.92 0.43
N THR A 53 -23.90 -24.44 -0.27
CA THR A 53 -24.16 -23.01 -0.47
C THR A 53 -24.66 -22.27 0.79
N PRO A 54 -25.50 -22.84 1.69
CA PRO A 54 -25.92 -22.09 2.87
C PRO A 54 -24.79 -21.93 3.90
N LEU A 55 -23.82 -22.86 3.95
CA LEU A 55 -22.67 -22.78 4.86
C LEU A 55 -21.68 -21.68 4.43
N PHE A 56 -21.52 -21.45 3.12
CA PHE A 56 -20.72 -20.34 2.61
C PHE A 56 -21.39 -18.99 2.92
N VAL A 57 -22.72 -18.88 2.77
CA VAL A 57 -23.48 -17.64 3.04
C VAL A 57 -23.58 -17.31 4.54
N LEU A 58 -23.63 -18.33 5.42
CA LEU A 58 -23.61 -18.15 6.87
C LEU A 58 -22.23 -17.74 7.42
N CYS A 59 -21.13 -18.07 6.72
CA CYS A 59 -19.79 -17.62 7.10
C CYS A 59 -19.53 -16.13 6.77
N PHE A 60 -20.20 -15.55 5.76
CA PHE A 60 -20.05 -14.13 5.40
C PHE A 60 -20.99 -13.18 6.17
N SER A 61 -22.07 -13.69 6.76
CA SER A 61 -23.02 -12.86 7.53
C SER A 61 -22.56 -12.56 8.96
N GLY A 62 -21.46 -13.18 9.40
CA GLY A 62 -20.87 -12.99 10.73
C GLY A 62 -19.58 -12.16 10.76
N VAL A 63 -19.14 -11.56 9.64
CA VAL A 63 -18.03 -10.61 9.69
C VAL A 63 -18.57 -9.31 10.27
N PRO A 64 -18.20 -8.88 11.50
CA PRO A 64 -18.52 -7.53 11.91
C PRO A 64 -17.88 -6.59 10.87
N ALA A 65 -18.68 -5.71 10.27
CA ALA A 65 -18.25 -4.67 9.34
C ALA A 65 -17.24 -3.65 9.95
N ARG A 66 -16.62 -4.00 11.09
CA ARG A 66 -15.59 -3.25 11.77
C ARG A 66 -14.16 -3.65 11.37
N ALA A 67 -13.99 -4.64 10.48
CA ALA A 67 -12.65 -5.14 10.12
C ALA A 67 -11.95 -4.38 8.97
N LEU A 68 -12.66 -3.60 8.14
CA LEU A 68 -12.04 -2.83 7.05
C LEU A 68 -11.87 -1.33 7.35
N ASN A 69 -12.20 -0.92 8.57
CA ASN A 69 -12.25 0.48 8.92
C ASN A 69 -10.96 1.01 9.57
N VAL A 70 -9.93 0.18 9.68
CA VAL A 70 -8.62 0.58 10.24
C VAL A 70 -7.87 1.54 9.31
N GLY A 71 -8.28 1.67 8.04
CA GLY A 71 -7.59 2.51 7.05
C GLY A 71 -8.14 3.93 6.86
N VAL A 72 -9.45 4.16 7.06
CA VAL A 72 -10.08 5.45 6.65
C VAL A 72 -10.61 6.28 7.82
N GLN A 73 -11.07 5.63 8.91
CA GLN A 73 -11.63 6.34 10.07
C GLN A 73 -10.58 6.60 11.17
N ALA A 74 -9.34 6.13 10.96
CA ALA A 74 -8.19 6.44 11.80
C ALA A 74 -7.38 7.64 11.30
N ALA A 75 -7.59 8.11 10.07
CA ALA A 75 -6.79 9.20 9.49
C ALA A 75 -6.98 10.54 10.24
N ASP A 76 -8.18 10.78 10.79
CA ASP A 76 -8.47 12.03 11.52
C ASP A 76 -7.93 12.07 12.96
N ALA A 77 -7.39 10.97 13.49
CA ALA A 77 -6.92 10.89 14.88
C ALA A 77 -5.65 10.03 15.10
N ALA A 78 -5.04 9.47 14.06
CA ALA A 78 -3.81 8.70 14.19
C ALA A 78 -2.62 9.65 14.40
N ILE A 79 -2.15 9.73 15.65
CA ILE A 79 -0.86 10.35 15.94
C ILE A 79 0.21 9.54 15.21
N PRO A 80 1.03 10.15 14.34
CA PRO A 80 2.11 9.44 13.66
C PRO A 80 3.07 8.86 14.70
N VAL A 81 3.47 7.61 14.52
CA VAL A 81 4.51 6.98 15.36
C VAL A 81 5.80 7.74 15.13
N THR A 82 6.36 8.34 16.19
CA THR A 82 7.59 9.14 16.07
C THR A 82 8.84 8.31 16.36
N SER A 83 9.89 8.47 15.54
CA SER A 83 11.16 7.77 15.68
C SER A 83 12.33 8.72 15.93
N ARG A 84 13.34 8.22 16.67
CA ARG A 84 14.67 8.86 16.83
C ARG A 84 15.78 8.05 16.18
N LYS A 85 15.45 6.91 15.57
CA LYS A 85 16.40 5.95 15.03
C LYS A 85 16.22 5.83 13.52
N CYS A 86 17.32 5.68 12.80
CA CYS A 86 17.29 5.33 11.38
C CYS A 86 16.85 3.87 11.23
N GLU A 87 15.59 3.65 10.85
CA GLU A 87 15.03 2.33 10.56
C GLU A 87 15.26 1.97 9.07
N SER A 88 15.35 0.68 8.76
CA SER A 88 15.49 0.17 7.39
C SER A 88 14.81 -1.20 7.29
N ASP A 89 13.55 -1.22 7.71
CA ASP A 89 12.76 -2.44 7.80
C ASP A 89 11.60 -2.39 6.78
N PHE A 90 11.22 -3.55 6.25
CA PHE A 90 10.14 -3.69 5.26
C PHE A 90 10.35 -2.87 3.97
N CYS A 91 11.59 -2.79 3.48
CA CYS A 91 12.03 -1.94 2.36
C CYS A 91 11.18 -2.02 1.07
N SER A 92 10.53 -3.16 0.82
CA SER A 92 9.73 -3.41 -0.39
C SER A 92 8.24 -3.59 -0.11
N VAL A 93 7.79 -3.33 1.11
CA VAL A 93 6.40 -3.54 1.55
C VAL A 93 5.79 -2.20 1.96
N PRO A 94 5.24 -1.40 1.02
CA PRO A 94 4.86 -0.01 1.29
C PRO A 94 3.96 0.21 2.52
N PRO A 95 2.96 -0.64 2.84
CA PRO A 95 2.15 -0.46 4.05
C PRO A 95 2.92 -0.60 5.37
N LEU A 96 4.06 -1.28 5.37
CA LEU A 96 4.88 -1.55 6.56
C LEU A 96 6.26 -0.88 6.51
N LEU A 97 6.59 -0.25 5.39
CA LEU A 97 7.90 0.34 5.12
C LEU A 97 8.25 1.37 6.18
N ARG A 98 9.44 1.19 6.77
CA ARG A 98 10.06 2.16 7.67
C ARG A 98 11.49 2.40 7.24
N TYR A 99 11.73 3.57 6.67
CA TYR A 99 13.04 3.98 6.20
C TYR A 99 13.43 5.31 6.83
N GLY A 100 14.64 5.36 7.36
CA GLY A 100 15.13 6.50 8.12
C GLY A 100 14.23 6.79 9.33
N LYS A 101 13.97 8.07 9.58
CA LYS A 101 13.07 8.52 10.64
C LYS A 101 11.73 8.98 10.10
N TYR A 102 11.61 9.29 8.82
CA TYR A 102 10.47 10.02 8.25
C TYR A 102 9.77 9.30 7.09
N CYS A 103 10.38 8.28 6.47
CA CYS A 103 9.73 7.59 5.36
C CYS A 103 8.90 6.40 5.87
N GLY A 104 7.58 6.56 5.91
CA GLY A 104 6.64 5.48 6.19
C GLY A 104 5.20 5.97 6.36
N LEU A 105 4.24 5.06 6.31
CA LEU A 105 2.83 5.39 6.53
C LEU A 105 2.57 5.59 8.03
N LEU A 106 1.98 6.73 8.41
CA LEU A 106 1.72 7.10 9.81
C LEU A 106 2.98 6.97 10.71
N TYR A 107 4.15 7.24 10.13
CA TYR A 107 5.46 7.14 10.74
C TYR A 107 6.24 8.41 10.41
N SER A 108 6.83 9.04 11.43
CA SER A 108 7.60 10.28 11.24
C SER A 108 8.71 10.40 12.30
N GLY A 109 9.55 11.42 12.21
CA GLY A 109 10.61 11.66 13.18
C GLY A 109 10.14 12.47 14.38
N CYS A 110 10.83 12.33 15.52
CA CYS A 110 10.59 13.22 16.66
C CYS A 110 10.95 14.68 16.33
N PRO A 111 10.29 15.67 16.97
CA PRO A 111 10.65 17.07 16.80
C PRO A 111 12.15 17.32 17.06
N GLY A 112 12.81 18.03 16.14
CA GLY A 112 14.23 18.37 16.23
C GLY A 112 15.20 17.28 15.75
N GLU A 113 14.71 16.09 15.40
CA GLU A 113 15.56 15.06 14.80
C GLU A 113 16.04 15.47 13.40
N ARG A 114 17.27 15.12 13.07
CA ARG A 114 17.80 15.26 11.72
C ARG A 114 17.47 14.02 10.88
N PRO A 115 17.21 14.18 9.57
CA PRO A 115 17.02 13.05 8.67
C PRO A 115 18.31 12.24 8.56
N CYS A 116 18.16 10.95 8.31
CA CYS A 116 19.26 9.99 8.23
C CYS A 116 20.09 10.14 6.95
N ASP A 117 19.44 10.49 5.84
CA ASP A 117 20.07 10.78 4.55
C ASP A 117 19.21 11.74 3.70
N GLY A 118 19.56 11.91 2.43
CA GLY A 118 18.84 12.79 1.51
C GLY A 118 17.43 12.31 1.16
N LEU A 119 17.17 10.99 1.15
CA LEU A 119 15.83 10.45 0.89
C LEU A 119 14.93 10.68 2.11
N ASP A 120 15.45 10.41 3.31
CA ASP A 120 14.76 10.68 4.56
C ASP A 120 14.44 12.18 4.74
N ALA A 121 15.30 13.05 4.22
CA ALA A 121 15.04 14.50 4.17
C ALA A 121 13.87 14.87 3.24
N CYS A 122 13.67 14.14 2.13
CA CYS A 122 12.49 14.31 1.29
C CYS A 122 11.21 13.94 2.05
N CYS A 123 11.21 12.82 2.76
CA CYS A 123 10.07 12.38 3.57
C CYS A 123 9.77 13.35 4.72
N MET A 124 10.81 13.85 5.42
CA MET A 124 10.63 14.87 6.46
C MET A 124 9.91 16.13 5.94
N LYS A 125 10.27 16.59 4.73
CA LYS A 125 9.61 17.74 4.10
C LYS A 125 8.18 17.42 3.69
N HIS A 126 7.92 16.20 3.22
CA HIS A 126 6.59 15.74 2.88
C HIS A 126 5.67 15.72 4.10
N ASP A 127 6.12 15.14 5.21
CA ASP A 127 5.34 15.07 6.45
C ASP A 127 4.99 16.46 6.98
N ALA A 128 5.96 17.39 6.96
CA ALA A 128 5.73 18.78 7.33
C ALA A 128 4.72 19.47 6.39
N CYS A 129 4.78 19.18 5.09
CA CYS A 129 3.81 19.69 4.11
C CYS A 129 2.39 19.17 4.42
N VAL A 130 2.24 17.87 4.62
CA VAL A 130 0.95 17.25 4.95
C VAL A 130 0.38 17.83 6.24
N GLN A 131 1.22 17.99 7.27
CA GLN A 131 0.80 18.62 8.53
C GLN A 131 0.32 20.07 8.32
N ALA A 132 1.03 20.86 7.49
CA ALA A 132 0.64 22.23 7.15
C ALA A 132 -0.64 22.31 6.31
N LYS A 133 -1.06 21.21 5.67
CA LYS A 133 -2.30 21.08 4.88
C LYS A 133 -3.41 20.37 5.66
N ASN A 134 -3.43 20.51 6.99
CA ASN A 134 -4.44 19.87 7.87
C ASN A 134 -4.44 18.34 7.78
N ASN A 135 -3.25 17.73 7.69
CA ASN A 135 -3.07 16.29 7.54
C ASN A 135 -3.65 15.70 6.23
N ASP A 136 -3.78 16.51 5.18
CA ASP A 136 -4.20 16.06 3.85
C ASP A 136 -3.07 15.29 3.12
N TYR A 137 -3.05 13.97 3.30
CA TYR A 137 -2.15 13.07 2.59
C TYR A 137 -2.42 12.97 1.08
N LEU A 138 -3.56 13.47 0.59
CA LEU A 138 -3.91 13.52 -0.83
C LEU A 138 -3.62 14.88 -1.47
N SER A 139 -2.93 15.76 -0.74
CA SER A 139 -2.49 17.04 -1.25
C SER A 139 -1.60 16.84 -2.47
N MET A 140 -2.06 17.38 -3.60
CA MET A 140 -1.32 17.33 -4.87
C MET A 140 0.03 18.03 -4.74
N GLU A 141 0.10 19.14 -4.00
CA GLU A 141 1.32 19.89 -3.76
C GLU A 141 2.36 19.06 -3.00
N CYS A 142 1.96 18.45 -1.88
CA CYS A 142 2.87 17.64 -1.07
C CYS A 142 3.38 16.41 -1.84
N SER A 143 2.47 15.74 -2.56
CA SER A 143 2.80 14.57 -3.38
C SER A 143 3.79 14.92 -4.52
N GLN A 144 3.52 16.00 -5.25
CA GLN A 144 4.38 16.46 -6.36
C GLN A 144 5.76 16.89 -5.86
N ASN A 145 5.81 17.60 -4.72
CA ASN A 145 7.08 18.02 -4.10
C ASN A 145 7.93 16.81 -3.66
N LEU A 146 7.31 15.77 -3.11
CA LEU A 146 8.01 14.55 -2.73
C LEU A 146 8.57 13.81 -3.96
N LEU A 147 7.78 13.64 -5.03
CA LEU A 147 8.24 13.02 -6.28
C LEU A 147 9.43 13.78 -6.89
N ASN A 148 9.36 15.12 -6.93
CA ASN A 148 10.45 15.95 -7.41
C ASN A 148 11.71 15.82 -6.55
N CYS A 149 11.54 15.79 -5.23
CA CYS A 149 12.65 15.62 -4.29
C CYS A 149 13.35 14.27 -4.48
N MET A 150 12.59 13.18 -4.57
CA MET A 150 13.13 11.83 -4.80
C MET A 150 13.84 11.73 -6.16
N THR A 151 13.27 12.33 -7.20
CA THR A 151 13.90 12.40 -8.54
C THR A 151 15.24 13.14 -8.47
N ASN A 152 15.29 14.28 -7.78
CA ASN A 152 16.54 15.03 -7.59
C ASN A 152 17.57 14.23 -6.78
N PHE A 153 17.14 13.58 -5.71
CA PHE A 153 17.99 12.70 -4.91
C PHE A 153 18.63 11.59 -5.75
N LYS A 154 17.85 10.90 -6.61
CA LYS A 154 18.38 9.90 -7.55
C LYS A 154 19.39 10.53 -8.53
N ASN A 155 19.02 11.66 -9.15
CA ASN A 155 19.86 12.33 -10.16
C ASN A 155 21.22 12.80 -9.61
N LEU A 156 21.28 13.15 -8.32
CA LEU A 156 22.52 13.54 -7.65
C LEU A 156 23.34 12.35 -7.13
N GLY A 157 22.93 11.11 -7.42
CA GLY A 157 23.60 9.90 -6.92
C GLY A 157 23.48 9.76 -5.40
N GLY A 158 22.31 10.11 -4.85
CA GLY A 158 22.02 10.07 -3.43
C GLY A 158 22.37 8.72 -2.80
N ARG A 159 22.99 8.76 -1.62
CA ARG A 159 23.47 7.57 -0.90
C ARG A 159 22.63 7.34 0.35
N THR A 160 22.46 6.08 0.72
CA THR A 160 21.81 5.71 1.98
C THR A 160 22.71 5.96 3.19
N PHE A 161 22.11 6.09 4.37
CA PHE A 161 22.83 6.13 5.64
C PHE A 161 23.55 4.81 5.97
N THR A 162 24.60 4.89 6.78
CA THR A 162 25.41 3.73 7.17
C THR A 162 24.60 2.70 7.97
N GLY A 163 24.73 1.43 7.59
CA GLY A 163 24.05 0.32 8.27
C GLY A 163 22.61 0.08 7.83
N SER A 164 22.13 0.80 6.81
CA SER A 164 20.84 0.50 6.18
C SER A 164 20.83 -0.90 5.58
N LYS A 165 19.76 -1.66 5.84
CA LYS A 165 19.49 -2.96 5.20
C LYS A 165 18.75 -2.81 3.86
N CYS A 166 18.27 -1.62 3.54
CA CYS A 166 17.53 -1.35 2.32
C CYS A 166 18.45 -0.86 1.21
N LEU A 167 18.21 -1.32 -0.02
CA LEU A 167 18.71 -0.64 -1.21
C LEU A 167 17.89 0.63 -1.42
N VAL A 168 18.57 1.78 -1.51
CA VAL A 168 17.87 3.07 -1.57
C VAL A 168 17.03 3.23 -2.83
N GLU A 169 17.49 2.66 -3.94
CA GLU A 169 16.76 2.68 -5.21
C GLU A 169 15.41 1.97 -5.09
N ASP A 170 15.38 0.78 -4.45
CA ASP A 170 14.14 0.02 -4.22
C ASP A 170 13.15 0.82 -3.36
N VAL A 171 13.65 1.51 -2.33
CA VAL A 171 12.82 2.34 -1.44
C VAL A 171 12.23 3.52 -2.23
N VAL A 172 13.04 4.20 -3.04
CA VAL A 172 12.55 5.30 -3.87
C VAL A 172 11.47 4.82 -4.85
N ASP A 173 11.68 3.68 -5.49
CA ASP A 173 10.72 3.15 -6.47
C ASP A 173 9.39 2.77 -5.81
N VAL A 174 9.45 2.13 -4.64
CA VAL A 174 8.26 1.79 -3.84
C VAL A 174 7.51 3.05 -3.39
N LEU A 175 8.23 4.04 -2.85
CA LEU A 175 7.62 5.30 -2.43
C LEU A 175 7.02 6.07 -3.62
N SER A 176 7.70 6.09 -4.76
CA SER A 176 7.21 6.76 -5.97
C SER A 176 5.86 6.19 -6.41
N VAL A 177 5.70 4.86 -6.44
CA VAL A 177 4.42 4.21 -6.79
C VAL A 177 3.29 4.63 -5.85
N VAL A 178 3.53 4.68 -4.54
CA VAL A 178 2.50 5.07 -3.56
C VAL A 178 2.13 6.54 -3.71
N ILE A 179 3.12 7.42 -3.89
CA ILE A 179 2.88 8.86 -4.00
C ILE A 179 2.26 9.24 -5.35
N GLU A 180 2.59 8.55 -6.44
CA GLU A 180 1.89 8.72 -7.72
C GLU A 180 0.41 8.34 -7.61
N ALA A 181 0.10 7.26 -6.89
CA ALA A 181 -1.28 6.88 -6.61
C ALA A 181 -2.00 7.93 -5.76
N ALA A 182 -1.36 8.47 -4.73
CA ALA A 182 -1.91 9.55 -3.91
C ALA A 182 -2.16 10.83 -4.73
N LEU A 183 -1.20 11.22 -5.58
CA LEU A 183 -1.33 12.36 -6.48
C LEU A 183 -2.51 12.19 -7.46
N LEU A 184 -2.67 10.99 -8.02
CA LEU A 184 -3.79 10.66 -8.91
C LEU A 184 -5.13 10.72 -8.15
N ALA A 185 -5.20 10.15 -6.96
CA ALA A 185 -6.39 10.19 -6.12
C ALA A 185 -6.76 11.63 -5.74
N GLY A 186 -5.77 12.43 -5.34
CA GLY A 186 -5.95 13.85 -5.03
C GLY A 186 -6.53 14.66 -6.20
N ARG A 187 -6.09 14.39 -7.44
CA ARG A 187 -6.65 15.03 -8.65
C ARG A 187 -8.12 14.69 -8.89
N TYR A 188 -8.55 13.48 -8.50
CA TYR A 188 -9.92 13.04 -8.70
C TYR A 188 -10.85 13.55 -7.60
N LEU A 189 -10.40 13.53 -6.34
CA LEU A 189 -11.19 13.90 -5.17
C LEU A 189 -11.27 15.41 -4.94
N HIS A 190 -10.26 16.17 -5.34
CA HIS A 190 -10.28 17.64 -5.29
C HIS A 190 -10.86 18.29 -6.55
N LYS A 191 -11.46 17.51 -7.45
CA LYS A 191 -12.16 18.03 -8.62
C LYS A 191 -13.50 18.65 -8.15
N PRO A 192 -13.80 19.92 -8.49
CA PRO A 192 -15.05 20.58 -8.10
C PRO A 192 -16.28 19.94 -8.75
#